data_AF-A0A7V3BHH2-F1
#
_entry.id   AF-A0A7V3BHH2-F1
#
_cell.length_a   1.000
_cell.length_b   1.000
_cell.length_c   1.000
_cell.angle_alpha   90.00
_cell.angle_beta   90.00
_cell.angle_gamma   90.00
#
_symmetry.space_group_name_H-M   'P 1'
#
loop_
_entity.id
_entity.type
_entity.pdbx_description
1 polymer ?
#
loop_
_entity_poly.entity_id
_entity_poly.type
_entity_poly.pdbx_seq_one_letter_code
_entity_poly.pdbx_strand_id
1 'polypeptide(L)'
;MPLPARYNTGYNVGVGGAVVHEGRLLLVRRASRYGRGNWQVPGGFIEPDETIEAAVVREVAEEAGVQAEVIGVLGVRNRYNPDNGNSMYVVMLMRPIRGEPTPDGEEVDQAGYFTLEEIMALEQVPPINLEIAKRVLSPDCRVLTPTKVSMAAGVSYTLFIG
;
A
#
# COMPACT_ATOMS: atom_id res chain seq x y z
N MET A 1 -2.59 -12.53 12.10
CA MET A 1 -4.05 -12.51 12.27
C MET A 1 -4.59 -13.48 11.24
N PRO A 2 -5.36 -14.51 11.62
CA PRO A 2 -6.14 -15.24 10.63
C PRO A 2 -7.04 -14.21 9.91
N LEU A 3 -7.13 -14.29 8.59
CA LEU A 3 -7.97 -13.38 7.81
C LEU A 3 -9.37 -13.36 8.42
N PRO A 4 -9.94 -12.18 8.77
CA PRO A 4 -11.33 -12.12 9.23
C PRO A 4 -12.24 -12.93 8.29
N ALA A 5 -13.23 -13.64 8.83
CA ALA A 5 -14.05 -14.56 8.04
C ALA A 5 -14.69 -13.91 6.80
N ARG A 6 -14.98 -12.60 6.85
CA ARG A 6 -15.46 -11.80 5.71
C ARG A 6 -14.49 -11.73 4.52
N TYR A 7 -13.19 -11.94 4.75
CA TYR A 7 -12.15 -12.00 3.72
C TYR A 7 -11.79 -13.45 3.35
N ASN A 8 -12.22 -14.45 4.13
CA ASN A 8 -11.86 -15.84 3.90
C ASN A 8 -12.74 -16.53 2.84
N THR A 9 -12.69 -16.05 1.60
CA THR A 9 -13.40 -16.61 0.43
C THR A 9 -12.53 -17.56 -0.40
N GLY A 10 -11.28 -17.80 0.00
CA GLY A 10 -10.24 -18.53 -0.76
C GLY A 10 -9.32 -17.62 -1.59
N TYR A 11 -9.70 -16.35 -1.80
CA TYR A 11 -8.93 -15.33 -2.52
C TYR A 11 -9.02 -13.98 -1.81
N ASN A 12 -7.87 -13.42 -1.46
CA ASN A 12 -7.78 -12.12 -0.80
C ASN A 12 -7.06 -11.12 -1.69
N VAL A 13 -7.54 -9.88 -1.73
CA VAL A 13 -6.86 -8.79 -2.42
C VAL A 13 -6.63 -7.65 -1.43
N GLY A 14 -5.39 -7.22 -1.31
CA GLY A 14 -5.01 -6.06 -0.51
C GLY A 14 -4.25 -5.03 -1.33
N VAL A 15 -4.00 -3.89 -0.73
CA VAL A 15 -3.33 -2.75 -1.35
C VAL A 15 -2.23 -2.19 -0.44
N GLY A 16 -1.21 -1.59 -1.05
CA GLY A 16 -0.15 -0.89 -0.33
C GLY A 16 0.15 0.47 -0.97
N GLY A 17 0.17 1.52 -0.15
CA GLY A 17 0.40 2.89 -0.59
C GLY A 17 1.88 3.27 -0.50
N ALA A 18 2.60 3.20 -1.62
CA ALA A 18 3.96 3.74 -1.73
C ALA A 18 3.89 5.27 -1.93
N VAL A 19 3.68 6.01 -0.84
CA VAL A 19 3.60 7.47 -0.85
C VAL A 19 5.01 8.05 -0.85
N VAL A 20 5.37 8.79 -1.91
CA VAL A 20 6.68 9.43 -2.04
C VAL A 20 6.57 10.94 -1.89
N HIS A 21 7.44 11.51 -1.04
CA HIS A 21 7.60 12.93 -0.84
C HIS A 21 9.08 13.29 -0.83
N GLU A 22 9.51 14.19 -1.71
CA GLU A 22 10.90 14.71 -1.73
C GLU A 22 11.99 13.62 -1.68
N GLY A 23 11.81 12.53 -2.45
CA GLY A 23 12.77 11.43 -2.49
C GLY A 23 12.76 10.52 -1.26
N ARG A 24 11.71 10.61 -0.43
CA ARG A 24 11.49 9.77 0.76
C ARG A 24 10.18 9.00 0.63
N LEU A 25 10.17 7.77 1.13
CA LEU A 25 9.01 6.88 1.15
C LEU A 25 8.35 6.91 2.54
N LEU A 26 7.02 7.02 2.57
CA LEU A 26 6.23 6.84 3.78
C LEU A 26 6.25 5.38 4.22
N LEU A 27 6.64 5.14 5.47
CA LEU A 27 6.50 3.85 6.13
C LEU A 27 5.78 4.01 7.47
N VAL A 28 5.05 2.97 7.84
CA VAL A 28 4.40 2.79 9.14
C VAL A 28 4.99 1.56 9.84
N ARG A 29 5.00 1.57 11.17
CA ARG A 29 5.49 0.45 11.98
C ARG A 29 4.35 -0.27 12.67
N ARG A 30 4.18 -1.56 12.37
CA ARG A 30 3.06 -2.36 12.91
C ARG A 30 3.13 -2.47 14.44
N ALA A 31 2.01 -2.21 15.11
CA ALA A 31 1.81 -2.45 16.54
C ALA A 31 1.21 -3.83 16.84
N SER A 32 0.49 -4.42 15.87
CA SER A 32 -0.23 -5.70 16.02
C SER A 32 0.69 -6.89 16.37
N ARG A 33 0.19 -7.87 17.15
CA ARG A 33 0.96 -9.05 17.63
C ARG A 33 1.71 -9.82 16.54
N TYR A 34 1.19 -9.87 15.32
CA TYR A 34 1.83 -10.50 14.18
C TYR A 34 2.58 -9.46 13.35
N GLY A 35 3.91 -9.59 13.28
CA GLY A 35 4.77 -8.63 12.59
C GLY A 35 4.96 -7.32 13.35
N ARG A 36 4.76 -7.31 14.67
CA ARG A 36 5.03 -6.15 15.54
C ARG A 36 6.45 -5.65 15.31
N GLY A 37 6.60 -4.36 15.09
CA GLY A 37 7.89 -3.71 14.84
C GLY A 37 8.33 -3.71 13.37
N ASN A 38 7.63 -4.43 12.48
CA ASN A 38 7.93 -4.35 11.05
C ASN A 38 7.53 -3.00 10.48
N TRP A 39 8.46 -2.39 9.76
CA TRP A 39 8.22 -1.22 8.92
C TRP A 39 7.71 -1.65 7.55
N GLN A 40 6.64 -1.00 7.10
CA GLN A 40 6.00 -1.30 5.82
C GLN A 40 5.33 -0.08 5.23
N VAL A 41 5.05 -0.11 3.93
CA VAL A 41 4.09 0.85 3.36
C VAL A 41 2.73 0.67 4.04
N PRO A 42 1.96 1.75 4.27
CA PRO A 42 0.61 1.64 4.81
C PRO A 42 -0.28 0.87 3.83
N GLY A 43 -1.24 0.11 4.36
CA GLY A 43 -2.16 -0.65 3.53
C GLY A 43 -2.82 -1.85 4.19
N GLY A 44 -3.97 -2.21 3.64
CA GLY A 44 -4.81 -3.28 4.15
C GLY A 44 -5.57 -4.03 3.05
N PHE A 45 -6.71 -4.61 3.43
CA PHE A 45 -7.57 -5.33 2.51
C PHE A 45 -8.57 -4.39 1.84
N ILE A 46 -8.98 -4.75 0.63
CA ILE A 46 -10.05 -4.03 -0.07
C ILE A 46 -11.40 -4.49 0.50
N GLU A 47 -12.28 -3.53 0.75
CA GLU A 47 -13.66 -3.78 1.17
C GLU A 47 -14.60 -4.05 -0.03
N PRO A 48 -15.78 -4.68 0.19
CA PRO A 48 -16.64 -5.11 -0.91
C PRO A 48 -17.10 -4.02 -1.89
N ASP A 49 -17.25 -2.78 -1.41
CA ASP A 49 -17.90 -1.69 -2.15
C ASP A 49 -16.92 -0.55 -2.53
N GLU A 50 -15.62 -0.84 -2.59
CA GLU A 50 -14.60 0.15 -2.94
C GLU A 50 -13.67 -0.33 -4.06
N THR A 51 -13.06 0.62 -4.77
CA THR A 51 -12.02 0.31 -5.75
C THR A 51 -10.66 0.15 -5.06
N ILE A 52 -9.69 -0.42 -5.76
CA ILE A 52 -8.31 -0.53 -5.28
C ILE A 52 -7.70 0.85 -4.95
N GLU A 53 -8.06 1.89 -5.70
CA GLU A 53 -7.61 3.26 -5.42
C GLU A 53 -8.26 3.85 -4.17
N ALA A 54 -9.56 3.61 -3.99
CA ALA A 54 -10.28 4.07 -2.81
C ALA A 54 -9.74 3.40 -1.54
N ALA A 55 -9.52 2.07 -1.61
CA ALA A 55 -8.94 1.30 -0.52
C ALA A 55 -7.58 1.86 -0.09
N VAL A 56 -6.65 2.09 -1.04
CA VAL A 56 -5.30 2.55 -0.66
C VAL A 56 -5.31 3.97 -0.09
N VAL A 57 -6.19 4.85 -0.59
CA VAL A 57 -6.36 6.20 -0.07
C VAL A 57 -6.90 6.18 1.36
N ARG A 58 -7.89 5.32 1.63
CA ARG A 58 -8.45 5.10 2.97
C ARG A 58 -7.37 4.62 3.94
N GLU A 59 -6.68 3.54 3.60
CA GLU A 59 -5.65 2.91 4.45
C GLU A 59 -4.50 3.87 4.79
N VAL A 60 -4.00 4.63 3.80
CA VAL A 60 -2.94 5.62 4.03
C VAL A 60 -3.40 6.73 4.98
N ALA A 61 -4.66 7.16 4.85
CA ALA A 61 -5.23 8.18 5.73
C ALA A 61 -5.43 7.65 7.16
N GLU A 62 -5.93 6.43 7.30
CA GLU A 62 -6.18 5.77 8.58
C GLU A 62 -4.88 5.46 9.32
N GLU A 63 -3.97 4.69 8.71
CA GLU A 63 -2.76 4.23 9.40
C GLU A 63 -1.69 5.33 9.56
N ALA A 64 -1.59 6.28 8.63
CA ALA A 64 -0.48 7.24 8.59
C ALA A 64 -0.90 8.70 8.70
N GLY A 65 -2.19 9.03 8.77
CA GLY A 65 -2.67 10.42 8.87
C GLY A 65 -2.40 11.28 7.63
N VAL A 66 -1.94 10.67 6.53
CA VAL A 66 -1.56 11.37 5.29
C VAL A 66 -2.69 11.25 4.27
N GLN A 67 -3.09 12.39 3.69
CA GLN A 67 -3.98 12.40 2.54
C GLN A 67 -3.15 12.37 1.27
N ALA A 68 -3.37 11.39 0.40
CA ALA A 68 -2.57 11.17 -0.80
C ALA A 68 -3.45 10.82 -2.01
N GLU A 69 -2.91 11.03 -3.21
CA GLU A 69 -3.54 10.64 -4.47
C GLU A 69 -2.74 9.56 -5.18
N VAL A 70 -3.45 8.69 -5.91
CA VAL A 70 -2.86 7.61 -6.71
C VAL A 70 -2.25 8.15 -7.99
N ILE A 71 -0.99 7.81 -8.23
CA ILE A 71 -0.26 8.10 -9.46
C ILE A 71 -0.31 6.91 -10.43
N GLY A 72 -0.29 5.68 -9.91
CA GLY A 72 -0.34 4.46 -10.72
C GLY A 72 -0.04 3.19 -9.92
N VAL A 73 -0.09 2.05 -10.59
CA VAL A 73 0.28 0.75 -10.00
C VAL A 73 1.79 0.54 -10.18
N LEU A 74 2.49 0.40 -9.06
CA LEU A 74 3.93 0.12 -9.00
C LEU A 74 4.24 -1.35 -9.24
N GLY A 75 3.38 -2.24 -8.75
CA GLY A 75 3.58 -3.67 -8.89
C GLY A 75 2.50 -4.51 -8.21
N VAL A 76 2.55 -5.81 -8.44
CA VAL A 76 1.62 -6.78 -7.89
C VAL A 76 2.41 -7.92 -7.25
N ARG A 77 2.09 -8.24 -6.00
CA ARG A 77 2.54 -9.47 -5.34
C ARG A 77 1.43 -10.51 -5.40
N ASN A 78 1.76 -11.69 -5.87
CA ASN A 78 0.94 -12.89 -5.73
C ASN A 78 1.58 -13.84 -4.70
N ARG A 79 0.77 -14.47 -3.85
CA ARG A 79 1.23 -15.50 -2.91
C ARG A 79 0.11 -16.49 -2.62
N TYR A 80 0.44 -17.76 -2.65
CA TYR A 80 -0.35 -18.84 -2.06
C TYR A 80 0.24 -19.26 -0.71
N ASN A 81 -0.63 -19.49 0.28
CA ASN A 81 -0.26 -20.10 1.56
C ASN A 81 -1.29 -21.21 1.86
N PRO A 82 -0.88 -22.45 2.17
CA PRO A 82 -1.81 -23.54 2.52
C PRO A 82 -2.82 -23.19 3.62
N ASP A 83 -2.43 -22.37 4.60
CA ASP A 83 -3.29 -22.01 5.74
C ASP A 83 -4.26 -20.87 5.42
N ASN A 84 -3.92 -20.00 4.47
CA ASN A 84 -4.60 -18.72 4.22
C ASN A 84 -5.09 -18.55 2.75
N GLY A 85 -4.89 -19.55 1.90
CA GLY A 85 -5.28 -19.53 0.49
C GLY A 85 -4.48 -18.56 -0.38
N ASN A 86 -5.09 -18.12 -1.47
CA ASN A 86 -4.49 -17.18 -2.42
C ASN A 86 -4.61 -15.74 -1.93
N SER A 87 -3.54 -14.97 -2.11
CA SER A 87 -3.50 -13.55 -1.81
C SER A 87 -2.80 -12.76 -2.91
N MET A 88 -3.47 -11.72 -3.41
CA MET A 88 -2.89 -10.68 -4.25
C MET A 88 -2.72 -9.40 -3.44
N TYR A 89 -1.68 -8.64 -3.75
CA TYR A 89 -1.41 -7.35 -3.12
C TYR A 89 -0.91 -6.37 -4.16
N VAL A 90 -1.68 -5.30 -4.38
CA VAL A 90 -1.40 -4.28 -5.39
C VAL A 90 -0.69 -3.11 -4.72
N VAL A 91 0.52 -2.82 -5.13
CA VAL A 91 1.28 -1.67 -4.63
C VAL A 91 1.02 -0.49 -5.55
N MET A 92 0.54 0.62 -5.00
CA MET A 92 0.27 1.84 -5.74
C MET A 92 1.30 2.92 -5.39
N LEU A 93 1.85 3.55 -6.42
CA LEU A 93 2.60 4.79 -6.25
C LEU A 93 1.61 5.91 -5.96
N MET A 94 1.91 6.70 -4.94
CA MET A 94 1.08 7.80 -4.50
C MET A 94 1.91 9.05 -4.23
N ARG A 95 1.25 10.21 -4.31
CA ARG A 95 1.83 11.51 -3.93
C ARG A 95 1.02 12.10 -2.77
N PRO A 96 1.65 12.62 -1.71
CA PRO A 96 0.92 13.28 -0.64
C PRO A 96 0.31 14.60 -1.13
N ILE A 97 -0.88 14.91 -0.65
CA ILE A 97 -1.59 16.18 -0.84
C ILE A 97 -1.42 17.05 0.41
N ARG A 98 -1.62 16.47 1.59
CA ARG A 98 -1.53 17.15 2.90
C ARG A 98 -1.44 16.15 4.06
N GLY A 99 -1.14 16.68 5.24
CA GLY A 99 -0.99 15.91 6.47
C GLY A 99 0.46 15.52 6.70
N GLU A 100 0.80 15.29 7.97
CA GLU A 100 2.12 14.81 8.38
C GLU A 100 1.99 13.37 8.88
N PRO A 101 3.01 12.51 8.69
CA PRO A 101 2.97 11.13 9.14
C PRO A 101 2.64 11.04 10.63
N THR A 102 1.46 10.53 10.93
CA THR A 102 0.93 10.38 12.28
C THR A 102 0.30 8.99 12.38
N PRO A 103 0.82 8.10 13.24
CA PRO A 103 0.26 6.76 13.38
C PRO A 103 -1.13 6.81 14.03
N ASP A 104 -1.98 5.82 13.74
CA ASP A 104 -3.29 5.66 14.39
C ASP A 104 -3.19 5.32 15.89
N GLY A 105 -2.06 4.75 16.33
CA GLY A 105 -1.83 4.29 17.70
C GLY A 105 -2.50 2.94 18.02
N GLU A 106 -3.18 2.32 17.06
CA GLU A 106 -3.90 1.06 17.22
C GLU A 106 -3.25 -0.04 16.38
N GLU A 107 -3.28 0.09 15.05
CA GLU A 107 -2.67 -0.87 14.13
C GLU A 107 -1.17 -0.63 13.94
N VAL A 108 -0.77 0.65 14.01
CA VAL A 108 0.61 1.10 13.84
C VAL A 108 1.01 2.08 14.96
N ASP A 109 2.26 2.00 15.41
CA ASP A 109 2.75 2.83 16.53
C ASP A 109 3.74 3.91 16.12
N GLN A 110 4.19 3.90 14.86
CA GLN A 110 5.05 4.93 14.27
C GLN A 110 4.74 5.11 12.79
N ALA A 111 4.93 6.33 12.29
CA ALA A 111 4.84 6.69 10.88
C ALA A 111 5.94 7.71 10.56
N GLY A 112 6.51 7.65 9.35
CA GLY A 112 7.56 8.59 8.95
C GLY A 112 7.97 8.46 7.48
N TYR A 113 8.63 9.51 6.97
CA TYR A 113 9.25 9.53 5.65
C TYR A 113 10.73 9.18 5.74
N PHE A 114 11.15 8.19 4.96
CA PHE A 114 12.51 7.66 4.99
C PHE A 114 13.15 7.66 3.60
N THR A 115 14.41 8.05 3.54
CA THR A 115 15.29 7.82 2.38
C THR A 115 15.60 6.33 2.24
N LEU A 116 16.09 5.91 1.07
CA LEU A 116 16.49 4.51 0.85
C LEU A 116 17.58 4.08 1.85
N GLU A 117 18.54 4.96 2.15
CA GLU A 117 19.61 4.69 3.12
C GLU A 117 19.04 4.44 4.52
N GLU A 118 18.15 5.31 4.99
CA GLU A 118 17.48 5.14 6.29
C GLU A 118 16.67 3.83 6.34
N ILE A 119 15.94 3.50 5.26
CA ILE A 119 15.16 2.24 5.19
C ILE A 119 16.07 1.02 5.30
N MET A 120 17.22 1.04 4.63
CA MET A 120 18.19 -0.06 4.67
C MET A 120 18.85 -0.22 6.05
N ALA A 121 18.81 0.81 6.90
CA ALA A 121 19.32 0.79 8.26
C ALA A 121 18.27 0.39 9.32
N LEU A 122 16.99 0.28 8.96
CA LEU A 122 15.93 -0.16 9.87
C LEU A 122 16.06 -1.68 10.16
N GLU A 123 15.90 -2.06 11.42
CA GLU A 123 16.10 -3.46 11.86
C GLU A 123 15.09 -4.45 11.27
N GLN A 124 13.84 -4.02 11.07
CA GLN A 124 12.73 -4.92 10.71
C GLN A 124 11.97 -4.39 9.48
N VAL A 125 12.51 -4.66 8.29
CA VAL A 125 11.85 -4.34 7.02
C VAL A 125 11.63 -5.63 6.21
N PRO A 126 10.38 -6.09 6.04
CA PRO A 126 10.11 -7.26 5.20
C PRO A 126 10.62 -7.06 3.77
N PRO A 127 11.12 -8.10 3.09
CA PRO A 127 11.76 -7.98 1.76
C PRO A 127 10.92 -7.27 0.70
N ILE A 128 9.60 -7.43 0.70
CA ILE A 128 8.72 -6.71 -0.24
C ILE A 128 8.83 -5.18 -0.08
N ASN A 129 8.95 -4.66 1.15
CA ASN A 129 9.06 -3.23 1.38
C ASN A 129 10.43 -2.68 0.95
N LEU A 130 11.49 -3.50 1.04
CA LEU A 130 12.79 -3.15 0.46
C LEU A 130 12.73 -3.06 -1.07
N GLU A 131 12.05 -3.99 -1.73
CA GLU A 131 11.88 -3.95 -3.19
C GLU A 131 11.00 -2.77 -3.63
N ILE A 132 9.95 -2.44 -2.87
CA ILE A 132 9.14 -1.24 -3.08
C ILE A 132 10.01 0.01 -2.95
N ALA A 133 10.79 0.14 -1.88
CA ALA A 133 11.66 1.29 -1.63
C ALA A 133 12.69 1.48 -2.75
N LYS A 134 13.42 0.42 -3.12
CA LYS A 134 14.39 0.46 -4.22
C LYS A 134 13.75 0.90 -5.54
N ARG A 135 12.54 0.41 -5.82
CA ARG A 135 11.84 0.74 -7.08
C ARG A 135 11.34 2.17 -7.07
N VAL A 136 10.65 2.57 -6.01
CA VAL A 136 9.93 3.84 -5.97
C VAL A 136 10.85 5.05 -5.80
N LEU A 137 12.01 4.84 -5.15
CA LEU A 137 13.04 5.86 -4.96
C LEU A 137 14.11 5.84 -6.07
N SER A 138 13.94 4.97 -7.08
CA SER A 138 14.80 4.97 -8.28
C SER A 138 14.36 6.08 -9.26
N PRO A 139 15.30 6.77 -9.92
CA PRO A 139 14.97 7.73 -10.98
C PRO A 139 14.25 7.09 -12.18
N ASP A 140 14.40 5.77 -12.39
CA ASP A 140 13.78 5.02 -13.49
C ASP A 140 12.47 4.33 -13.07
N CYS A 141 11.82 4.81 -12.01
CA CYS A 141 10.56 4.27 -11.54
C CYS A 141 9.49 4.31 -12.65
N ARG A 142 8.95 3.14 -12.99
CA ARG A 142 7.85 2.97 -13.96
C ARG A 142 6.63 2.42 -13.27
N VAL A 143 5.47 2.89 -13.68
CA VAL A 143 4.16 2.48 -13.16
C VAL A 143 3.19 2.24 -14.30
N LEU A 144 2.19 1.40 -14.05
CA LEU A 144 0.99 1.36 -14.89
C LEU A 144 0.14 2.58 -14.52
N THR A 145 -0.13 3.44 -15.50
CA THR A 145 -0.81 4.72 -15.30
C THR A 145 -2.33 4.60 -15.37
N PRO A 146 -3.08 5.35 -14.54
CA PRO A 146 -4.54 5.29 -14.55
C PRO A 146 -5.11 6.00 -15.78
N THR A 147 -6.00 5.31 -16.50
CA THR A 147 -6.82 5.84 -17.59
C THR A 147 -8.28 5.63 -17.23
N LYS A 148 -9.05 6.72 -17.13
CA LYS A 148 -10.51 6.61 -16.92
C LYS A 148 -11.18 6.21 -18.23
N VAL A 149 -11.92 5.11 -18.20
CA VAL A 149 -12.67 4.60 -19.36
C VAL A 149 -14.15 4.63 -19.03
N SER A 150 -14.95 5.13 -19.98
CA SER A 150 -16.42 5.19 -19.86
C SER A 150 -17.06 4.20 -20.82
N MET A 151 -18.05 3.45 -20.35
CA MET A 151 -18.85 2.53 -21.17
C MET A 151 -20.16 3.20 -21.59
N ALA A 152 -20.78 2.68 -22.67
CA ALA A 152 -22.02 3.21 -23.24
C ALA A 152 -23.22 3.24 -22.26
N ALA A 153 -23.17 2.49 -21.17
CA ALA A 153 -24.20 2.43 -20.13
C ALA A 153 -23.94 3.38 -18.92
N GLY A 154 -23.00 4.33 -19.04
CA GLY A 154 -22.67 5.28 -17.96
C GLY A 154 -21.80 4.71 -16.84
N VAL A 155 -21.41 3.44 -16.92
CA VAL A 155 -20.44 2.82 -16.00
C VAL A 155 -19.03 3.24 -16.41
N SER A 156 -18.26 3.76 -15.46
CA SER A 156 -16.85 4.10 -15.64
C SER A 156 -15.94 3.21 -14.80
N TYR A 157 -14.75 2.90 -15.30
CA TYR A 157 -13.70 2.21 -14.54
C TYR A 157 -12.34 2.86 -14.77
N THR A 158 -11.37 2.56 -13.91
CA THR A 158 -9.97 2.91 -14.13
C THR A 158 -9.23 1.73 -14.72
N LEU A 159 -8.60 1.94 -15.89
CA LEU A 159 -7.66 1.01 -16.48
C LEU A 159 -6.24 1.46 -16.14
N PHE A 160 -5.45 0.61 -15.50
CA PHE A 160 -4.03 0.87 -15.29
C PHE A 160 -3.22 0.26 -16.42
N ILE A 161 -2.53 1.08 -17.21
CA ILE A 161 -1.78 0.66 -18.38
C ILE A 161 -0.48 1.46 -18.52
N GLY A 162 0.58 0.82 -18.98
CA GLY A 162 1.92 1.41 -19.11
C GLY A 162 2.89 0.45 -19.78
#